data_AF-A0A2S9YG22-F1
#
_entry.id   AF-A0A2S9YG22-F1
#
_cell.length_a   1.000
_cell.length_b   1.000
_cell.length_c   1.000
_cell.angle_alpha   90.00
_cell.angle_beta   90.00
_cell.angle_gamma   90.00
#
_symmetry.space_group_name_H-M   'P 1'
#
loop_
_entity.id
_entity.type
_entity.pdbx_description
1 polymer ?
#
loop_
_entity_poly.entity_id
_entity_poly.type
_entity_poly.pdbx_seq_one_letter_code
_entity_poly.pdbx_strand_id
1 'polypeptide(L)'
;MNRSHTTLTLQAAALVIAFIAGAAPACVSETPPPSHCANEQGDATCAALDPTTPFCDGCGSAVAGCVAEQPADDSCYYACGGDNNILDDESCVMTGDGDGDGDGDMGDGDGDGDGDGDGPCMGPADCTDPDLPFCDMASGECVACDATPDGDASCVGLDPATPVCEGGVCVQCAEGKVDACVDTTPICDLDAGACVGCSDHAQCPESACNLADGNCFDPASVVHVDGDYGCGTGDGSEAMPFCSVGEALGVLGLEAVVILHEIDGNNSYQEDIVVQGATATFSAAEENPILRGSNGKPALTVADSGNLFMQGIAVVSGPTSGVAVNGGQAWIDECRINSNTTLGVSINGGSATIRRSHIVNNDGGGILVDGGGTLVLENSFVGGNIPNTVSIEILDGSMDAAFSTIVAGANDFGMPAALRCTDGSDISARNSILVASAADPEIQCTNATIEDNVIEDNESFPNNTAVNFNPNEWFVDYATGDFHLSDSHPEGIDSAATWQLGDPGTDIDGDPRPMTDNSSDFAGADRVP
;
A
#
# COMPACT_ATOMS: atom_id res chain seq x y z
N MET A 1 10.08 -1.29 73.31
CA MET A 1 10.07 0.10 73.81
C MET A 1 10.87 0.95 72.84
N ASN A 2 10.37 2.15 72.57
CA ASN A 2 10.90 3.23 71.73
C ASN A 2 10.72 3.14 70.21
N ARG A 3 9.62 3.80 69.80
CA ARG A 3 9.41 4.50 68.53
C ARG A 3 10.55 5.49 68.26
N SER A 4 10.87 5.71 66.99
CA SER A 4 11.07 7.07 66.49
C SER A 4 10.65 7.17 65.03
N HIS A 5 9.96 8.26 64.73
CA HIS A 5 9.31 8.61 63.49
C HIS A 5 10.33 9.01 62.41
N THR A 6 10.06 8.63 61.17
CA THR A 6 10.68 9.25 59.99
C THR A 6 9.58 9.86 59.15
N THR A 7 9.66 11.18 59.02
CA THR A 7 8.72 12.08 58.35
C THR A 7 8.93 12.02 56.85
N LEU A 8 7.86 11.76 56.09
CA LEU A 8 7.79 12.02 54.64
C LEU A 8 7.80 13.53 54.40
N THR A 9 8.72 14.02 53.57
CA THR A 9 8.65 15.34 52.94
C THR A 9 8.07 15.20 51.54
N LEU A 10 6.82 15.62 51.36
CA LEU A 10 6.24 15.94 50.05
C LEU A 10 6.94 17.18 49.49
N GLN A 11 7.62 17.04 48.34
CA GLN A 11 7.92 18.18 47.48
C GLN A 11 6.81 18.27 46.43
N ALA A 12 5.98 19.30 46.55
CA ALA A 12 5.02 19.70 45.53
C ALA A 12 5.78 20.40 44.39
N ALA A 13 5.85 19.76 43.22
CA ALA A 13 6.22 20.43 41.97
C ALA A 13 4.95 21.06 41.38
N ALA A 14 4.91 22.38 41.34
CA ALA A 14 3.88 23.13 40.65
C ALA A 14 4.16 23.09 39.14
N LEU A 15 3.35 22.34 38.39
CA LEU A 15 3.36 22.33 36.94
C LEU A 15 2.47 23.49 36.45
N VAL A 16 3.08 24.46 35.77
CA VAL A 16 2.37 25.53 35.06
C VAL A 16 1.93 24.98 33.72
N ILE A 17 0.62 24.71 33.57
CA ILE A 17 0.02 24.35 32.28
C ILE A 17 -0.28 25.65 31.53
N ALA A 18 0.46 25.90 30.46
CA ALA A 18 0.12 26.92 29.47
C ALA A 18 -0.92 26.33 28.52
N PHE A 19 -2.14 26.85 28.58
CA PHE A 19 -3.23 26.53 27.63
C PHE A 19 -2.96 27.30 26.33
N ILE A 20 -2.45 26.62 25.30
CA ILE A 20 -2.47 27.13 23.93
C ILE A 20 -3.67 26.45 23.26
N ALA A 21 -4.75 27.21 23.07
CA ALA A 21 -5.88 26.81 22.25
C ALA A 21 -5.42 26.85 20.78
N GLY A 22 -5.01 25.70 20.26
CA GLY A 22 -4.92 25.47 18.82
C GLY A 22 -6.32 25.15 18.31
N ALA A 23 -6.94 26.09 17.59
CA ALA A 23 -8.09 25.80 16.77
C ALA A 23 -7.58 25.10 15.51
N ALA A 24 -7.91 23.81 15.34
CA ALA A 24 -7.84 23.16 14.04
C ALA A 24 -8.96 23.72 13.16
N PRO A 25 -8.70 24.06 11.88
CA PRO A 25 -9.76 24.42 10.96
C PRO A 25 -10.59 23.17 10.67
N ALA A 26 -11.87 23.22 11.01
CA ALA A 26 -12.84 22.32 10.40
C ALA A 26 -12.86 22.64 8.89
N CYS A 27 -12.72 21.64 8.03
CA CYS A 27 -13.12 21.74 6.63
C CYS A 27 -14.64 21.86 6.58
N VAL A 28 -15.12 23.07 6.84
CA VAL A 28 -16.45 23.48 6.46
C VAL A 28 -16.39 23.58 4.94
N SER A 29 -17.25 22.86 4.21
CA SER A 29 -17.54 23.19 2.83
C SER A 29 -18.26 24.55 2.84
N GLU A 30 -17.51 25.63 3.07
CA GLU A 30 -18.02 26.97 2.88
C GLU A 30 -18.22 27.09 1.38
N THR A 31 -19.49 27.04 0.95
CA THR A 31 -19.89 27.58 -0.35
C THR A 31 -19.15 28.90 -0.53
N PRO A 32 -18.32 29.05 -1.57
CA PRO A 32 -17.51 30.24 -1.73
C PRO A 32 -18.37 31.49 -1.62
N PRO A 33 -17.89 32.59 -1.01
CA PRO A 33 -18.69 33.78 -0.86
C PRO A 33 -19.19 34.25 -2.24
N PRO A 34 -20.33 34.95 -2.34
CA PRO A 34 -20.87 35.39 -3.63
C PRO A 34 -19.89 36.21 -4.49
N SER A 35 -18.88 36.82 -3.88
CA SER A 35 -17.81 37.58 -4.55
C SER A 35 -16.61 36.73 -4.99
N HIS A 36 -16.69 35.41 -4.90
CA HIS A 36 -15.67 34.49 -5.39
C HIS A 36 -15.75 34.37 -6.91
N CYS A 37 -14.61 34.26 -7.59
CA CYS A 37 -14.57 34.19 -9.06
C CYS A 37 -15.42 33.03 -9.62
N ALA A 38 -15.47 31.89 -8.91
CA ALA A 38 -16.30 30.74 -9.27
C ALA A 38 -17.81 31.07 -9.32
N ASN A 39 -18.28 32.03 -8.53
CA ASN A 39 -19.68 32.49 -8.53
C ASN A 39 -19.94 33.67 -9.48
N GLU A 40 -18.88 34.19 -10.11
CA GLU A 40 -18.91 35.36 -11.00
C GLU A 40 -18.56 34.93 -12.44
N GLN A 41 -17.74 35.71 -13.18
CA GLN A 41 -17.33 35.41 -14.56
C GLN A 41 -15.95 34.76 -14.63
N GLY A 42 -15.61 33.89 -13.66
CA GLY A 42 -14.39 33.09 -13.67
C GLY A 42 -13.12 33.92 -13.88
N ASP A 43 -12.31 33.52 -14.86
CA ASP A 43 -11.03 34.16 -15.20
C ASP A 43 -11.17 35.62 -15.58
N ALA A 44 -12.28 36.01 -16.23
CA ALA A 44 -12.52 37.41 -16.57
C ALA A 44 -12.67 38.29 -15.32
N THR A 45 -13.20 37.73 -14.23
CA THR A 45 -13.27 38.41 -12.93
C THR A 45 -11.88 38.58 -12.34
N CYS A 46 -11.05 37.54 -12.42
CA CYS A 46 -9.69 37.54 -11.89
C CYS A 46 -8.76 38.48 -12.67
N ALA A 47 -8.77 38.42 -14.00
CA ALA A 47 -8.01 39.32 -14.86
C ALA A 47 -8.40 40.80 -14.69
N ALA A 48 -9.68 41.08 -14.38
CA ALA A 48 -10.15 42.43 -14.11
C ALA A 48 -9.75 42.96 -12.73
N LEU A 49 -9.62 42.06 -11.73
CA LEU A 49 -9.18 42.39 -10.38
C LEU A 49 -7.67 42.62 -10.31
N ASP A 50 -6.90 41.68 -10.85
CA ASP A 50 -5.43 41.75 -10.92
C ASP A 50 -4.93 40.93 -12.13
N PRO A 51 -4.32 41.58 -13.15
CA PRO A 51 -3.77 40.89 -14.31
C PRO A 51 -2.65 39.88 -14.00
N THR A 52 -2.08 39.91 -12.79
CA THR A 52 -1.02 38.96 -12.37
C THR A 52 -1.58 37.67 -11.76
N THR A 53 -2.89 37.62 -11.49
CA THR A 53 -3.61 36.42 -11.05
C THR A 53 -4.85 36.21 -11.92
N PRO A 54 -4.71 35.83 -13.20
CA PRO A 54 -5.82 35.84 -14.14
C PRO A 54 -6.74 34.62 -14.05
N PHE A 55 -6.36 33.57 -13.30
CA PHE A 55 -7.08 32.29 -13.29
C PHE A 55 -7.94 32.12 -12.04
N CYS A 56 -9.09 31.47 -12.19
CA CYS A 56 -10.03 31.20 -11.11
C CYS A 56 -9.89 29.77 -10.56
N ASP A 57 -9.47 29.66 -9.31
CA ASP A 57 -9.38 28.43 -8.51
C ASP A 57 -10.57 28.33 -7.53
N GLY A 58 -11.46 27.37 -7.79
CA GLY A 58 -12.64 27.09 -6.98
C GLY A 58 -12.37 26.30 -5.69
N CYS A 59 -11.21 25.64 -5.60
CA CYS A 59 -10.83 24.81 -4.46
C CYS A 59 -9.86 25.52 -3.51
N GLY A 60 -9.15 26.53 -4.02
CA GLY A 60 -8.16 27.28 -3.29
C GLY A 60 -8.74 28.29 -2.29
N SER A 61 -7.92 28.68 -1.31
CA SER A 61 -8.26 29.71 -0.33
C SER A 61 -7.79 31.12 -0.73
N ALA A 62 -7.52 31.34 -2.02
CA ALA A 62 -7.02 32.61 -2.53
C ALA A 62 -8.06 33.72 -2.35
N VAL A 63 -7.61 34.98 -2.23
CA VAL A 63 -8.52 36.12 -2.09
C VAL A 63 -9.35 36.24 -3.37
N ALA A 64 -10.67 36.05 -3.24
CA ALA A 64 -11.63 35.96 -4.35
C ALA A 64 -11.42 34.77 -5.31
N GLY A 65 -10.57 33.80 -4.96
CA GLY A 65 -10.28 32.61 -5.77
C GLY A 65 -9.26 32.80 -6.89
N CYS A 66 -8.61 33.96 -6.99
CA CYS A 66 -7.75 34.26 -8.14
C CYS A 66 -6.28 33.83 -7.90
N VAL A 67 -5.72 33.09 -8.85
CA VAL A 67 -4.37 32.53 -8.82
C VAL A 67 -3.56 32.91 -10.08
N ALA A 68 -2.23 32.90 -9.95
CA ALA A 68 -1.29 33.31 -11.01
C ALA A 68 -1.09 32.25 -12.09
N GLU A 69 -1.23 30.98 -11.72
CA GLU A 69 -1.09 29.83 -12.59
C GLU A 69 -2.45 29.13 -12.66
N GLN A 70 -2.76 28.58 -13.84
CA GLN A 70 -3.98 27.80 -14.02
C GLN A 70 -3.99 26.62 -13.03
N PRO A 71 -5.11 26.36 -12.33
CA PRO A 71 -5.23 25.19 -11.47
C PRO A 71 -4.91 23.90 -12.25
N ALA A 72 -4.05 23.05 -11.69
CA ALA A 72 -3.67 21.78 -12.31
C ALA A 72 -4.78 20.70 -12.22
N ASP A 73 -5.74 20.91 -11.31
CA ASP A 73 -6.93 20.08 -11.18
C ASP A 73 -8.10 20.74 -11.90
N ASP A 74 -8.56 20.12 -12.98
CA ASP A 74 -9.68 20.61 -13.80
C ASP A 74 -10.98 20.74 -12.99
N SER A 75 -11.18 19.90 -11.95
CA SER A 75 -12.35 20.02 -11.08
C SER A 75 -12.36 21.33 -10.27
N CYS A 76 -11.19 21.95 -10.12
CA CYS A 76 -10.97 23.20 -9.40
C CYS A 76 -10.84 24.43 -10.32
N TYR A 77 -10.86 24.25 -11.64
CA TYR A 77 -10.67 25.35 -12.58
C TYR A 77 -12.01 25.87 -13.12
N TYR A 78 -12.36 27.12 -12.78
CA TYR A 78 -13.66 27.73 -13.11
C TYR A 78 -13.49 28.87 -14.13
N ALA A 79 -13.00 28.55 -15.33
CA ALA A 79 -12.69 29.56 -16.37
C ALA A 79 -13.89 30.47 -16.71
N CYS A 80 -15.10 29.90 -16.81
CA CYS A 80 -16.33 30.65 -17.06
C CYS A 80 -16.99 31.24 -15.81
N GLY A 81 -16.70 30.69 -14.63
CA GLY A 81 -17.45 30.94 -13.40
C GLY A 81 -18.88 30.39 -13.45
N GLY A 82 -19.81 31.02 -12.72
CA GLY A 82 -21.20 30.58 -12.65
C GLY A 82 -21.45 29.22 -11.98
N ASP A 83 -20.55 28.80 -11.09
CA ASP A 83 -20.55 27.51 -10.37
C ASP A 83 -20.38 26.28 -11.27
N ASN A 84 -19.78 26.45 -12.45
CA ASN A 84 -19.38 25.36 -13.34
C ASN A 84 -17.86 25.38 -13.51
N ASN A 85 -17.20 24.25 -13.27
CA ASN A 85 -15.79 24.09 -13.59
C ASN A 85 -15.62 23.76 -15.09
N ILE A 86 -14.38 23.63 -15.55
CA ILE A 86 -14.06 23.34 -16.96
C ILE A 86 -14.60 21.98 -17.44
N LEU A 87 -14.83 21.03 -16.54
CA LEU A 87 -15.46 19.74 -16.88
C LEU A 87 -16.96 19.90 -17.17
N ASP A 88 -17.58 20.95 -16.64
CA ASP A 88 -18.99 21.28 -16.81
C ASP A 88 -19.24 22.31 -17.93
N ASP A 89 -18.34 23.29 -18.11
CA ASP A 89 -18.40 24.33 -19.17
C ASP A 89 -16.99 24.78 -19.63
N GLU A 90 -16.57 24.27 -20.79
CA GLU A 90 -15.28 24.61 -21.42
C GLU A 90 -15.35 25.83 -22.36
N SER A 91 -16.51 26.49 -22.49
CA SER A 91 -16.73 27.51 -23.54
C SER A 91 -15.88 28.79 -23.39
N CYS A 92 -15.32 29.04 -22.21
CA CYS A 92 -14.45 30.19 -21.92
C CYS A 92 -12.97 29.85 -21.95
N VAL A 93 -12.65 28.57 -22.14
CA VAL A 93 -11.29 28.12 -22.38
C VAL A 93 -11.07 28.32 -23.87
N MET A 94 -10.35 29.37 -24.23
CA MET A 94 -10.00 29.62 -25.61
C MET A 94 -9.00 28.54 -26.06
N THR A 95 -9.49 27.37 -26.47
CA THR A 95 -8.77 26.54 -27.44
C THR A 95 -8.67 27.39 -28.71
N GLY A 96 -7.44 27.59 -29.18
CA GLY A 96 -7.16 28.40 -30.36
C GLY A 96 -7.65 27.72 -31.63
N ASP A 97 -8.97 27.67 -31.83
CA ASP A 97 -9.59 27.15 -33.03
C ASP A 97 -9.67 28.29 -34.04
N GLY A 98 -8.58 28.44 -34.80
CA GLY A 98 -8.41 29.43 -35.84
C GLY A 98 -9.25 29.13 -37.09
N ASP A 99 -10.59 29.22 -36.98
CA ASP A 99 -11.49 29.08 -38.13
C ASP A 99 -12.19 30.42 -38.44
N GLY A 100 -11.42 31.34 -39.02
CA GLY A 100 -11.89 32.62 -39.54
C GLY A 100 -12.44 32.51 -40.96
N ASP A 101 -13.59 31.86 -41.15
CA ASP A 101 -14.32 31.88 -42.42
C ASP A 101 -15.08 33.21 -42.60
N GLY A 102 -14.38 34.20 -43.15
CA GLY A 102 -14.91 35.49 -43.59
C GLY A 102 -14.74 35.67 -45.10
N ASP A 103 -15.64 35.10 -45.89
CA ASP A 103 -15.72 35.32 -47.33
C ASP A 103 -15.98 36.79 -47.67
N GLY A 104 -15.00 37.40 -48.37
CA GLY A 104 -15.25 38.46 -49.35
C GLY A 104 -14.52 39.78 -49.11
N ASP A 105 -13.43 40.01 -49.83
CA ASP A 105 -13.42 41.02 -50.90
C ASP A 105 -12.16 40.88 -51.77
N MET A 106 -12.28 41.27 -53.03
CA MET A 106 -11.17 41.36 -53.96
C MET A 106 -10.30 42.57 -53.62
N GLY A 107 -8.98 42.40 -53.53
CA GLY A 107 -8.10 43.56 -53.57
C GLY A 107 -6.64 43.32 -53.21
N ASP A 108 -5.80 43.53 -54.24
CA ASP A 108 -4.53 44.26 -54.17
C ASP A 108 -3.37 43.62 -53.41
N GLY A 109 -2.34 43.24 -54.17
CA GLY A 109 -1.06 42.86 -53.61
C GLY A 109 -0.35 44.02 -52.94
N ASP A 110 0.26 43.70 -51.81
CA ASP A 110 1.60 44.08 -51.32
C ASP A 110 1.87 42.99 -50.25
N GLY A 111 2.96 42.23 -50.26
CA GLY A 111 4.32 42.73 -50.41
C GLY A 111 5.04 42.89 -49.08
N ASP A 112 4.47 42.43 -47.95
CA ASP A 112 5.15 42.48 -46.65
C ASP A 112 5.25 41.07 -46.05
N GLY A 113 6.48 40.57 -46.01
CA GLY A 113 6.84 39.32 -45.37
C GLY A 113 6.87 39.51 -43.87
N ASP A 114 5.78 39.11 -43.24
CA ASP A 114 5.71 38.83 -41.82
C ASP A 114 6.32 37.43 -41.68
N GLY A 115 7.55 37.39 -41.19
CA GLY A 115 8.33 36.15 -41.04
C GLY A 115 7.77 35.27 -39.94
N ASP A 116 6.58 34.75 -40.15
CA ASP A 116 6.07 33.57 -39.46
C ASP A 116 6.90 32.41 -40.00
N GLY A 117 7.53 31.67 -39.09
CA GLY A 117 8.65 30.76 -39.34
C GLY A 117 8.31 29.49 -40.13
N ASP A 118 7.67 29.60 -41.30
CA ASP A 118 7.51 28.53 -42.29
C ASP A 118 8.81 28.29 -43.11
N GLY A 119 9.95 28.71 -42.56
CA GLY A 119 11.25 28.35 -43.09
C GLY A 119 11.52 26.88 -42.75
N PRO A 120 12.25 26.14 -43.62
CA PRO A 120 12.66 24.78 -43.28
C PRO A 120 13.37 24.79 -41.93
N CYS A 121 13.04 23.83 -41.06
CA CYS A 121 13.74 23.66 -39.80
C CYS A 121 15.25 23.48 -40.11
N MET A 122 16.09 24.14 -39.33
CA MET A 122 17.55 24.10 -39.47
C MET A 122 18.20 23.28 -38.34
N GLY A 123 17.41 22.90 -37.33
CA GLY A 123 17.74 21.94 -36.29
C GLY A 123 16.57 21.71 -35.32
N PRO A 124 16.76 20.86 -34.30
CA PRO A 124 15.69 20.50 -33.35
C PRO A 124 15.13 21.71 -32.57
N ALA A 125 15.94 22.75 -32.35
CA ALA A 125 15.49 23.96 -31.65
C ALA A 125 14.43 24.76 -32.42
N ASP A 126 14.25 24.50 -33.72
CA ASP A 126 13.24 25.13 -34.55
C ASP A 126 11.90 24.37 -34.50
N CYS A 127 11.87 23.16 -33.92
CA CYS A 127 10.69 22.31 -33.81
C CYS A 127 10.12 22.39 -32.38
N THR A 128 9.19 23.33 -32.17
CA THR A 128 8.59 23.59 -30.85
C THR A 128 7.33 22.76 -30.57
N ASP A 129 6.81 22.07 -31.58
CA ASP A 129 5.70 21.15 -31.43
C ASP A 129 6.18 19.89 -30.67
N PRO A 130 5.64 19.59 -29.48
CA PRO A 130 6.05 18.42 -28.71
C PRO A 130 5.79 17.09 -29.42
N ASP A 131 4.84 17.04 -30.37
CA ASP A 131 4.52 15.82 -31.15
C ASP A 131 5.46 15.65 -32.36
N LEU A 132 6.13 16.73 -32.80
CA LEU A 132 7.07 16.74 -33.93
C LEU A 132 8.41 17.41 -33.55
N PRO A 133 9.12 16.94 -32.52
CA PRO A 133 10.26 17.68 -31.96
C PRO A 133 11.55 17.53 -32.80
N PHE A 134 11.56 16.71 -33.85
CA PHE A 134 12.76 16.42 -34.64
C PHE A 134 12.75 17.14 -35.97
N CYS A 135 13.87 17.75 -36.36
CA CYS A 135 14.02 18.32 -37.68
C CYS A 135 14.60 17.30 -38.67
N ASP A 136 13.84 16.92 -39.70
CA ASP A 136 14.38 16.15 -40.83
C ASP A 136 15.18 17.08 -41.75
N MET A 137 16.50 17.01 -41.67
CA MET A 137 17.41 17.84 -42.48
C MET A 137 17.30 17.57 -43.99
N ALA A 138 16.65 16.49 -44.43
CA ALA A 138 16.43 16.20 -45.84
C ALA A 138 15.22 16.95 -46.41
N SER A 139 14.12 17.03 -45.66
CA SER A 139 12.88 17.72 -46.04
C SER A 139 12.84 19.18 -45.56
N GLY A 140 13.50 19.49 -44.45
CA GLY A 140 13.33 20.73 -43.69
C GLY A 140 12.04 20.78 -42.90
N GLU A 141 11.39 19.64 -42.65
CA GLU A 141 10.13 19.54 -41.90
C GLU A 141 10.38 19.01 -40.49
N CYS A 142 9.57 19.48 -39.54
CA CYS A 142 9.52 18.91 -38.20
C CYS A 142 8.73 17.59 -38.25
N VAL A 143 9.29 16.53 -37.67
CA VAL A 143 8.81 15.16 -37.76
C VAL A 143 8.83 14.48 -36.38
N ALA A 144 8.02 13.42 -36.27
CA ALA A 144 7.98 12.52 -35.12
C ALA A 144 9.22 11.62 -35.05
N CYS A 145 9.44 10.95 -33.91
CA CYS A 145 10.63 10.12 -33.72
C CYS A 145 10.71 8.94 -34.71
N ASP A 146 9.57 8.39 -35.13
CA ASP A 146 9.46 7.23 -36.02
C ASP A 146 9.79 7.55 -37.48
N ALA A 147 9.76 8.84 -37.84
CA ALA A 147 10.19 9.37 -39.12
C ALA A 147 11.69 9.66 -39.18
N THR A 148 12.41 9.57 -38.06
CA THR A 148 13.87 9.69 -38.04
C THR A 148 14.55 8.37 -38.44
N PRO A 149 15.81 8.40 -38.94
CA PRO A 149 16.54 7.17 -39.27
C PRO A 149 16.78 6.22 -38.10
N ASP A 150 16.80 6.75 -36.87
CA ASP A 150 16.98 6.00 -35.62
C ASP A 150 16.17 6.70 -34.52
N GLY A 151 14.90 6.31 -34.37
CA GLY A 151 13.96 6.96 -33.45
C GLY A 151 14.43 6.92 -32.00
N ASP A 152 14.95 5.78 -31.55
CA ASP A 152 15.43 5.62 -30.17
C ASP A 152 16.67 6.49 -29.92
N ALA A 153 17.66 6.49 -30.83
CA ALA A 153 18.80 7.40 -30.69
C ALA A 153 18.39 8.88 -30.74
N SER A 154 17.34 9.21 -31.51
CA SER A 154 16.80 10.58 -31.55
C SER A 154 16.17 10.95 -30.22
N CYS A 155 15.33 10.06 -29.67
CA CYS A 155 14.70 10.24 -28.37
C CYS A 155 15.72 10.37 -27.24
N VAL A 156 16.73 9.48 -27.17
CA VAL A 156 17.86 9.60 -26.22
C VAL A 156 18.56 10.97 -26.32
N GLY A 157 18.70 11.49 -27.54
CA GLY A 157 19.31 12.80 -27.78
C GLY A 157 18.43 13.97 -27.36
N LEU A 158 17.10 13.80 -27.41
CA LEU A 158 16.11 14.79 -26.97
C LEU A 158 16.01 14.83 -25.45
N ASP A 159 15.73 13.68 -24.84
CA ASP A 159 15.66 13.50 -23.40
C ASP A 159 16.13 12.08 -23.01
N PRO A 160 17.23 11.94 -22.27
CA PRO A 160 17.69 10.66 -21.74
C PRO A 160 16.68 9.93 -20.86
N ALA A 161 15.67 10.62 -20.31
CA ALA A 161 14.61 10.01 -19.50
C ALA A 161 13.52 9.32 -20.34
N THR A 162 13.39 9.66 -21.63
CA THR A 162 12.43 9.02 -22.56
C THR A 162 13.16 8.47 -23.79
N PRO A 163 14.02 7.45 -23.62
CA PRO A 163 14.93 7.00 -24.68
C PRO A 163 14.26 6.21 -25.81
N VAL A 164 12.99 5.81 -25.66
CA VAL A 164 12.31 4.89 -26.57
C VAL A 164 11.34 5.63 -27.48
N CYS A 165 11.45 5.44 -28.78
CA CYS A 165 10.47 5.87 -29.75
C CYS A 165 9.37 4.80 -29.93
N GLU A 166 8.12 5.15 -29.63
CA GLU A 166 6.93 4.31 -29.81
C GLU A 166 5.78 5.15 -30.36
N GLY A 167 5.13 4.71 -31.44
CA GLY A 167 3.99 5.44 -32.00
C GLY A 167 4.24 6.90 -32.42
N GLY A 168 5.50 7.28 -32.68
CA GLY A 168 5.91 8.64 -33.04
C GLY A 168 6.28 9.54 -31.84
N VAL A 169 6.06 9.07 -30.61
CA VAL A 169 6.38 9.80 -29.38
C VAL A 169 7.56 9.16 -28.65
N CYS A 170 8.32 9.99 -27.93
CA CYS A 170 9.39 9.52 -27.05
C CYS A 170 8.82 9.18 -25.67
N VAL A 171 8.95 7.92 -25.28
CA VAL A 171 8.47 7.32 -24.03
C VAL A 171 9.62 6.70 -23.25
N GLN A 172 9.37 6.32 -22.00
CA GLN A 172 10.42 5.69 -21.17
C GLN A 172 10.71 4.26 -21.63
N CYS A 173 9.67 3.55 -22.08
CA CYS A 173 9.74 2.17 -22.50
C CYS A 173 8.57 1.79 -23.43
N ALA A 174 8.69 0.66 -24.11
CA ALA A 174 7.64 0.11 -24.97
C ALA A 174 7.76 -1.42 -25.09
N GLU A 175 6.79 -2.06 -25.75
CA GLU A 175 6.81 -3.51 -25.98
C GLU A 175 8.10 -3.90 -26.72
N GLY A 176 8.82 -4.90 -26.18
CA GLY A 176 10.12 -5.33 -26.73
C GLY A 176 11.30 -4.38 -26.46
N LYS A 177 11.08 -3.27 -25.76
CA LYS A 177 12.11 -2.31 -25.30
C LYS A 177 12.04 -2.09 -23.78
N VAL A 178 11.61 -3.12 -23.05
CA VAL A 178 11.44 -3.07 -21.59
C VAL A 178 12.77 -2.92 -20.84
N ASP A 179 13.88 -3.33 -21.45
CA ASP A 179 15.23 -3.20 -20.89
C ASP A 179 15.69 -1.73 -20.71
N ALA A 180 14.91 -0.76 -21.21
CA ALA A 180 15.10 0.66 -20.93
C ALA A 180 14.77 1.02 -19.47
N CYS A 181 13.91 0.24 -18.82
CA CYS A 181 13.54 0.38 -17.42
C CYS A 181 14.58 -0.28 -16.52
N VAL A 182 15.18 0.50 -15.63
CA VAL A 182 16.28 0.06 -14.74
C VAL A 182 16.10 0.65 -13.34
N ASP A 183 17.00 0.25 -12.42
CA ASP A 183 17.07 0.76 -11.06
C ASP A 183 15.74 0.57 -10.29
N THR A 184 15.17 1.65 -9.75
CA THR A 184 13.94 1.63 -8.92
C THR A 184 12.66 1.54 -9.73
N THR A 185 12.75 1.57 -11.05
CA THR A 185 11.59 1.44 -11.95
C THR A 185 11.90 0.41 -13.04
N PRO A 186 12.01 -0.89 -12.69
CA PRO A 186 12.41 -1.93 -13.64
C PRO A 186 11.26 -2.40 -14.54
N ILE A 187 10.02 -2.03 -14.24
CA ILE A 187 8.84 -2.54 -14.95
C ILE A 187 8.35 -1.50 -15.96
N CYS A 188 8.09 -1.93 -17.18
CA CYS A 188 7.45 -1.09 -18.18
C CYS A 188 5.92 -1.21 -18.09
N ASP A 189 5.27 -0.13 -17.67
CA ASP A 189 3.83 0.05 -17.89
C ASP A 189 3.61 0.37 -19.38
N LEU A 190 3.15 -0.64 -20.12
CA LEU A 190 2.94 -0.53 -21.56
C LEU A 190 1.80 0.40 -21.95
N ASP A 191 0.82 0.58 -21.06
CA ASP A 191 -0.32 1.47 -21.31
C ASP A 191 0.10 2.94 -21.10
N ALA A 192 0.93 3.20 -20.09
CA ALA A 192 1.46 4.53 -19.81
C ALA A 192 2.74 4.88 -20.60
N GLY A 193 3.43 3.89 -21.19
CA GLY A 193 4.77 4.08 -21.76
C GLY A 193 5.82 4.50 -20.73
N ALA A 194 5.59 4.15 -19.45
CA ALA A 194 6.34 4.65 -18.31
C ALA A 194 7.01 3.51 -17.54
N CYS A 195 8.21 3.76 -17.04
CA CYS A 195 8.88 2.85 -16.13
C CYS A 195 8.32 3.05 -14.70
N VAL A 196 7.86 1.96 -14.09
CA VAL A 196 7.29 1.92 -12.74
C VAL A 196 8.05 0.92 -11.87
N GLY A 197 7.95 1.09 -10.55
CA GLY A 197 8.48 0.11 -9.59
C GLY A 197 7.73 -1.22 -9.70
N CYS A 198 8.41 -2.32 -9.40
CA CYS A 198 7.71 -3.59 -9.19
C CYS A 198 6.81 -3.49 -7.95
N SER A 199 5.66 -4.15 -8.01
CA SER A 199 4.66 -4.25 -6.95
C SER A 199 4.33 -5.71 -6.58
N ASP A 200 4.85 -6.68 -7.33
CA ASP A 200 4.70 -8.10 -7.10
C ASP A 200 5.99 -8.87 -7.43
N HIS A 201 6.27 -9.94 -6.69
CA HIS A 201 7.48 -10.74 -6.89
C HIS A 201 7.54 -11.39 -8.28
N ALA A 202 6.41 -11.74 -8.89
CA ALA A 202 6.35 -12.35 -10.22
C ALA A 202 6.83 -11.42 -11.35
N GLN A 203 6.87 -10.10 -11.10
CA GLN A 203 7.42 -9.13 -12.05
C GLN A 203 8.96 -9.17 -12.12
N CYS A 204 9.62 -9.87 -11.18
CA CYS A 204 11.07 -10.05 -11.12
C CYS A 204 11.44 -11.54 -11.27
N PRO A 205 11.34 -12.13 -12.48
CA PRO A 205 11.42 -13.58 -12.69
C PRO A 205 12.79 -14.21 -12.38
N GLU A 206 13.85 -13.41 -12.35
CA GLU A 206 15.21 -13.87 -11.98
C GLU A 206 15.51 -13.70 -10.48
N SER A 207 14.62 -13.08 -9.72
CA SER A 207 14.79 -12.80 -8.30
C SER A 207 13.45 -12.57 -7.59
N ALA A 208 13.26 -11.38 -7.02
CA ALA A 208 12.08 -10.97 -6.29
C ALA A 208 11.93 -9.46 -6.41
N CYS A 209 10.72 -8.95 -6.19
CA CYS A 209 10.52 -7.52 -5.99
C CYS A 209 10.90 -7.10 -4.57
N ASN A 210 11.72 -6.05 -4.43
CA ASN A 210 11.89 -5.32 -3.19
C ASN A 210 10.72 -4.34 -3.04
N LEU A 211 9.64 -4.78 -2.38
CA LEU A 211 8.40 -4.01 -2.24
C LEU A 211 8.59 -2.69 -1.45
N ALA A 212 9.72 -2.51 -0.77
CA ALA A 212 10.06 -1.27 -0.09
C ALA A 212 10.53 -0.17 -1.07
N ASP A 213 11.33 -0.56 -2.07
CA ASP A 213 12.05 0.36 -2.96
C ASP A 213 11.58 0.30 -4.43
N GLY A 214 10.79 -0.71 -4.79
CA GLY A 214 10.25 -0.92 -6.14
C GLY A 214 11.24 -1.49 -7.16
N ASN A 215 12.47 -1.83 -6.76
CA ASN A 215 13.45 -2.50 -7.62
C ASN A 215 13.38 -4.03 -7.53
N CYS A 216 13.84 -4.74 -8.55
CA CYS A 216 14.12 -6.16 -8.43
C CYS A 216 15.43 -6.38 -7.67
N PHE A 217 15.48 -7.41 -6.83
CA PHE A 217 16.72 -7.85 -6.18
C PHE A 217 17.76 -8.30 -7.21
N ASP A 218 19.06 -8.18 -6.89
CA ASP A 218 20.12 -8.74 -7.74
C ASP A 218 19.96 -10.27 -7.83
N PRO A 219 19.86 -10.89 -9.04
CA PRO A 219 19.83 -12.34 -9.19
C PRO A 219 21.03 -13.07 -8.52
N ALA A 220 22.17 -12.40 -8.36
CA ALA A 220 23.32 -12.93 -7.62
C ALA A 220 23.08 -13.06 -6.10
N SER A 221 22.04 -12.42 -5.58
CA SER A 221 21.61 -12.51 -4.18
C SER A 221 20.63 -13.65 -3.92
N VAL A 222 20.25 -14.42 -4.96
CA VAL A 222 19.37 -15.58 -4.86
C VAL A 222 20.15 -16.81 -4.42
N VAL A 223 19.74 -17.42 -3.30
CA VAL A 223 20.36 -18.62 -2.75
C VAL A 223 19.33 -19.61 -2.23
N HIS A 224 19.70 -20.88 -2.24
CA HIS A 224 18.91 -21.98 -1.70
C HIS A 224 19.40 -22.35 -0.30
N VAL A 225 18.44 -22.63 0.59
CA VAL A 225 18.68 -23.17 1.92
C VAL A 225 17.92 -24.49 2.04
N ASP A 226 18.64 -25.57 2.33
CA ASP A 226 18.09 -26.91 2.52
C ASP A 226 18.88 -27.62 3.63
N GLY A 227 18.22 -27.78 4.78
CA GLY A 227 18.82 -28.31 6.00
C GLY A 227 19.10 -29.82 6.01
N ASP A 228 18.56 -30.59 5.06
CA ASP A 228 18.75 -32.04 4.99
C ASP A 228 19.42 -32.56 3.72
N TYR A 229 19.71 -31.68 2.75
CA TYR A 229 20.47 -31.99 1.54
C TYR A 229 21.91 -32.49 1.78
N GLY A 230 22.45 -32.36 3.01
CA GLY A 230 23.86 -32.66 3.31
C GLY A 230 24.80 -31.57 2.80
N CYS A 231 24.40 -30.32 3.05
CA CYS A 231 24.89 -29.05 2.49
C CYS A 231 26.38 -28.71 2.67
N GLY A 232 27.15 -29.35 3.55
CA GLY A 232 28.62 -29.24 3.56
C GLY A 232 29.17 -27.81 3.74
N THR A 233 29.90 -27.29 2.76
CA THR A 233 30.26 -25.86 2.64
C THR A 233 29.50 -25.30 1.44
N GLY A 234 28.17 -25.19 1.56
CA GLY A 234 27.29 -24.76 0.48
C GLY A 234 27.76 -23.45 -0.13
N ASP A 235 27.56 -23.29 -1.45
CA ASP A 235 27.78 -22.02 -2.14
C ASP A 235 26.47 -21.25 -2.37
N GLY A 236 25.35 -21.79 -1.87
CA GLY A 236 24.02 -21.21 -1.99
C GLY A 236 23.31 -21.60 -3.30
N SER A 237 23.94 -22.36 -4.19
CA SER A 237 23.24 -22.89 -5.37
C SER A 237 22.26 -24.02 -4.98
N GLU A 238 21.27 -24.29 -5.82
CA GLU A 238 20.35 -25.43 -5.64
C GLU A 238 21.09 -26.78 -5.52
N ALA A 239 22.25 -26.92 -6.18
CA ALA A 239 23.06 -28.15 -6.12
C ALA A 239 23.94 -28.25 -4.86
N MET A 240 24.20 -27.13 -4.18
CA MET A 240 24.98 -27.04 -2.94
C MET A 240 24.38 -25.93 -2.05
N PRO A 241 23.17 -26.16 -1.52
CA PRO A 241 22.46 -25.15 -0.74
C PRO A 241 23.15 -24.91 0.61
N PHE A 242 22.81 -23.80 1.27
CA PHE A 242 23.20 -23.57 2.65
C PHE A 242 22.37 -24.45 3.61
N CYS A 243 22.89 -24.72 4.80
CA CYS A 243 22.17 -25.55 5.78
C CYS A 243 21.17 -24.78 6.65
N SER A 244 21.30 -23.46 6.69
CA SER A 244 20.46 -22.61 7.54
C SER A 244 20.31 -21.22 6.93
N VAL A 245 19.24 -20.52 7.30
CA VAL A 245 18.99 -19.16 6.81
C VAL A 245 20.04 -18.21 7.39
N GLY A 246 20.40 -18.37 8.66
CA GLY A 246 21.45 -17.57 9.29
C GLY A 246 22.82 -17.71 8.62
N GLU A 247 23.16 -18.90 8.11
CA GLU A 247 24.37 -19.11 7.30
C GLU A 247 24.30 -18.32 5.99
N ALA A 248 23.20 -18.43 5.26
CA ALA A 248 22.98 -17.74 3.98
C ALA A 248 23.10 -16.21 4.14
N LEU A 249 22.43 -15.63 5.13
CA LEU A 249 22.49 -14.18 5.41
C LEU A 249 23.88 -13.74 5.87
N GLY A 250 24.63 -14.60 6.56
CA GLY A 250 26.01 -14.34 6.94
C GLY A 250 26.97 -14.20 5.75
N VAL A 251 26.65 -14.83 4.62
CA VAL A 251 27.43 -14.76 3.37
C VAL A 251 26.98 -13.57 2.50
N LEU A 252 25.68 -13.40 2.30
CA LEU A 252 25.11 -12.39 1.40
C LEU A 252 25.13 -10.97 1.98
N GLY A 253 25.04 -10.82 3.30
CA GLY A 253 25.09 -9.51 3.96
C GLY A 253 23.73 -8.84 4.10
N LEU A 254 23.55 -7.66 3.47
CA LEU A 254 22.37 -6.80 3.68
C LEU A 254 21.30 -6.93 2.58
N GLU A 255 21.54 -7.73 1.55
CA GLU A 255 20.60 -8.00 0.48
C GLU A 255 20.60 -9.51 0.20
N ALA A 256 19.43 -10.16 0.27
CA ALA A 256 19.32 -11.60 0.07
C ALA A 256 17.93 -12.01 -0.43
N VAL A 257 17.88 -12.99 -1.33
CA VAL A 257 16.67 -13.73 -1.70
C VAL A 257 16.91 -15.19 -1.36
N VAL A 258 16.18 -15.71 -0.38
CA VAL A 258 16.33 -17.08 0.12
C VAL A 258 15.19 -17.93 -0.40
N ILE A 259 15.50 -18.95 -1.18
CA ILE A 259 14.59 -20.04 -1.50
C ILE A 259 14.79 -21.13 -0.44
N LEU A 260 13.81 -21.25 0.46
CA LEU A 260 13.87 -22.13 1.62
C LEU A 260 13.16 -23.44 1.33
N HIS A 261 13.93 -24.52 1.33
CA HIS A 261 13.42 -25.88 1.21
C HIS A 261 12.96 -26.42 2.56
N GLU A 262 11.96 -27.29 2.57
CA GLU A 262 11.51 -27.96 3.78
C GLU A 262 12.54 -28.95 4.31
N ILE A 263 12.56 -29.14 5.63
CA ILE A 263 13.30 -30.25 6.23
C ILE A 263 12.33 -31.41 6.38
N ASP A 264 12.68 -32.55 5.80
CA ASP A 264 11.91 -33.78 5.76
C ASP A 264 11.33 -34.15 7.13
N GLY A 265 10.09 -34.63 7.12
CA GLY A 265 9.43 -35.17 8.31
C GLY A 265 8.93 -34.10 9.29
N ASN A 266 8.51 -32.94 8.78
CA ASN A 266 7.99 -31.80 9.55
C ASN A 266 9.01 -31.28 10.57
N ASN A 267 10.29 -31.28 10.19
CA ASN A 267 11.34 -30.69 11.02
C ASN A 267 11.44 -29.19 10.73
N SER A 268 11.95 -28.45 11.70
CA SER A 268 12.06 -26.99 11.63
C SER A 268 13.51 -26.53 11.62
N TYR A 269 13.79 -25.47 10.87
CA TYR A 269 14.97 -24.64 11.08
C TYR A 269 14.85 -23.95 12.44
N GLN A 270 15.66 -24.37 13.40
CA GLN A 270 15.69 -23.79 14.75
C GLN A 270 16.72 -22.66 14.81
N GLU A 271 16.27 -21.45 14.54
CA GLU A 271 17.14 -20.28 14.38
C GLU A 271 16.56 -19.05 15.10
N ASP A 272 17.41 -18.04 15.34
CA ASP A 272 17.04 -16.72 15.84
C ASP A 272 17.52 -15.64 14.86
N ILE A 273 16.88 -15.61 13.68
CA ILE A 273 17.31 -14.83 12.51
C ILE A 273 17.09 -13.33 12.78
N VAL A 274 18.09 -12.51 12.44
CA VAL A 274 17.99 -11.04 12.53
C VAL A 274 18.15 -10.44 11.14
N VAL A 275 17.10 -9.82 10.64
CA VAL A 275 17.05 -9.13 9.35
C VAL A 275 17.52 -7.69 9.55
N GLN A 276 18.64 -7.32 8.92
CA GLN A 276 19.28 -6.00 9.07
C GLN A 276 19.28 -5.17 7.78
N GLY A 277 18.89 -5.77 6.65
CA GLY A 277 18.73 -5.12 5.35
C GLY A 277 17.55 -5.75 4.60
N ALA A 278 17.56 -5.72 3.28
CA ALA A 278 16.51 -6.29 2.45
C ALA A 278 16.67 -7.81 2.34
N THR A 279 15.70 -8.57 2.83
CA THR A 279 15.73 -10.03 2.82
C THR A 279 14.39 -10.56 2.38
N ALA A 280 14.35 -11.18 1.21
CA ALA A 280 13.23 -11.99 0.74
C ALA A 280 13.46 -13.46 1.16
N THR A 281 12.42 -14.15 1.63
CA THR A 281 12.47 -15.56 1.99
C THR A 281 11.19 -16.25 1.56
N PHE A 282 11.31 -17.16 0.60
CA PHE A 282 10.18 -17.84 -0.03
C PHE A 282 10.29 -19.34 0.16
N SER A 283 9.16 -20.03 0.26
CA SER A 283 9.18 -21.48 0.17
C SER A 283 9.62 -21.93 -1.23
N ALA A 284 10.37 -23.02 -1.28
CA ALA A 284 10.54 -23.74 -2.52
C ALA A 284 9.19 -24.27 -3.03
N ALA A 285 9.04 -24.42 -4.34
CA ALA A 285 7.79 -24.84 -4.95
C ALA A 285 7.32 -26.19 -4.40
N GLU A 286 6.04 -26.27 -4.00
CA GLU A 286 5.41 -27.46 -3.41
C GLU A 286 5.96 -27.91 -2.04
N GLU A 287 6.79 -27.09 -1.39
CA GLU A 287 7.38 -27.40 -0.08
C GLU A 287 6.81 -26.52 1.03
N ASN A 288 6.85 -27.00 2.29
CA ASN A 288 6.30 -26.29 3.45
C ASN A 288 7.38 -26.08 4.53
N PRO A 289 8.38 -25.23 4.29
CA PRO A 289 9.46 -25.02 5.24
C PRO A 289 8.96 -24.41 6.56
N ILE A 290 9.49 -24.93 7.66
CA ILE A 290 9.13 -24.52 9.02
C ILE A 290 10.31 -23.80 9.67
N LEU A 291 10.10 -22.54 10.04
CA LEU A 291 10.98 -21.79 10.92
C LEU A 291 10.49 -21.89 12.37
N ARG A 292 11.44 -21.98 13.30
CA ARG A 292 11.15 -22.01 14.74
C ARG A 292 12.19 -21.21 15.51
N GLY A 293 11.70 -20.28 16.33
CA GLY A 293 12.56 -19.49 17.22
C GLY A 293 13.40 -20.36 18.13
N SER A 294 14.63 -19.92 18.42
CA SER A 294 15.56 -20.61 19.30
C SER A 294 16.04 -19.70 20.43
N ASN A 295 16.66 -20.26 21.46
CA ASN A 295 17.32 -19.49 22.54
C ASN A 295 16.44 -18.46 23.27
N GLY A 296 15.12 -18.70 23.33
CA GLY A 296 14.18 -17.76 23.95
C GLY A 296 13.99 -16.48 23.14
N LYS A 297 14.12 -16.56 21.81
CA LYS A 297 13.93 -15.46 20.88
C LYS A 297 12.96 -15.86 19.74
N PRO A 298 12.43 -14.87 19.00
CA PRO A 298 11.64 -15.10 17.80
C PRO A 298 12.39 -15.87 16.72
N ALA A 299 11.65 -16.47 15.79
CA ALA A 299 12.26 -17.08 14.61
C ALA A 299 12.88 -16.02 13.72
N LEU A 300 12.17 -14.91 13.51
CA LEU A 300 12.66 -13.74 12.78
C LEU A 300 12.49 -12.47 13.61
N THR A 301 13.56 -11.68 13.65
CA THR A 301 13.56 -10.32 14.20
C THR A 301 13.95 -9.35 13.08
N VAL A 302 13.05 -8.45 12.72
CA VAL A 302 13.34 -7.35 11.79
C VAL A 302 13.87 -6.18 12.61
N ALA A 303 15.12 -5.79 12.37
CA ALA A 303 15.76 -4.65 13.02
C ALA A 303 15.32 -3.32 12.37
N ASP A 304 15.67 -2.18 12.98
CA ASP A 304 15.26 -0.84 12.52
C ASP A 304 15.52 -0.56 11.02
N SER A 305 16.58 -1.15 10.45
CA SER A 305 16.94 -1.01 9.02
C SER A 305 16.57 -2.22 8.16
N GLY A 306 15.90 -3.22 8.75
CA GLY A 306 15.53 -4.45 8.08
C GLY A 306 14.24 -4.31 7.28
N ASN A 307 14.24 -4.88 6.08
CA ASN A 307 13.06 -5.08 5.25
C ASN A 307 12.92 -6.60 5.02
N LEU A 308 11.91 -7.22 5.62
CA LEU A 308 11.61 -8.65 5.47
C LEU A 308 10.48 -8.83 4.46
N PHE A 309 10.69 -9.64 3.43
CA PHE A 309 9.63 -10.11 2.53
C PHE A 309 9.55 -11.63 2.71
N MET A 310 8.44 -12.16 3.21
CA MET A 310 8.28 -13.59 3.42
C MET A 310 7.02 -14.12 2.77
N GLN A 311 7.15 -15.23 2.02
CA GLN A 311 6.03 -15.88 1.34
C GLN A 311 6.05 -17.39 1.55
N GLY A 312 4.91 -17.99 1.88
CA GLY A 312 4.77 -19.46 1.93
C GLY A 312 5.49 -20.13 3.11
N ILE A 313 5.89 -19.37 4.13
CA ILE A 313 6.69 -19.89 5.26
C ILE A 313 5.80 -20.18 6.47
N ALA A 314 6.06 -21.33 7.13
CA ALA A 314 5.46 -21.63 8.41
C ALA A 314 6.38 -21.21 9.57
N VAL A 315 5.87 -20.45 10.56
CA VAL A 315 6.59 -20.08 11.79
C VAL A 315 5.89 -20.66 13.00
N VAL A 316 6.43 -21.76 13.51
CA VAL A 316 5.65 -22.67 14.37
C VAL A 316 6.34 -23.00 15.69
N SER A 317 5.59 -22.99 16.78
CA SER A 317 6.05 -23.51 18.09
C SER A 317 7.32 -22.85 18.65
N GLY A 318 7.53 -21.57 18.34
CA GLY A 318 8.62 -20.75 18.88
C GLY A 318 8.47 -20.47 20.39
N PRO A 319 9.59 -20.23 21.10
CA PRO A 319 9.61 -19.99 22.55
C PRO A 319 9.22 -18.57 22.96
N THR A 320 8.91 -17.70 21.99
CA THR A 320 8.41 -16.33 22.13
C THR A 320 7.53 -16.03 20.92
N SER A 321 7.43 -14.77 20.47
CA SER A 321 6.65 -14.43 19.28
C SER A 321 7.24 -15.09 18.04
N GLY A 322 6.42 -15.41 17.04
CA GLY A 322 6.91 -15.99 15.79
C GLY A 322 7.82 -15.01 15.04
N VAL A 323 7.27 -13.83 14.73
CA VAL A 323 7.96 -12.71 14.07
C VAL A 323 7.93 -11.48 14.98
N ALA A 324 9.07 -10.79 15.11
CA ALA A 324 9.17 -9.53 15.81
C ALA A 324 9.71 -8.43 14.87
N VAL A 325 8.93 -7.38 14.66
CA VAL A 325 9.32 -6.18 13.94
C VAL A 325 9.70 -5.11 14.97
N ASN A 326 10.96 -4.68 14.97
CA ASN A 326 11.47 -3.64 15.84
C ASN A 326 11.96 -2.50 14.95
N GLY A 327 11.10 -1.54 14.65
CA GLY A 327 11.42 -0.35 13.84
C GLY A 327 11.53 -0.56 12.32
N GLY A 328 11.79 -1.78 11.84
CA GLY A 328 11.89 -2.11 10.41
C GLY A 328 10.54 -2.36 9.72
N GLN A 329 10.57 -2.98 8.54
CA GLN A 329 9.38 -3.25 7.72
C GLN A 329 9.26 -4.74 7.39
N ALA A 330 8.05 -5.29 7.44
CA ALA A 330 7.79 -6.68 7.10
C ALA A 330 6.59 -6.82 6.15
N TRP A 331 6.76 -7.57 5.07
CA TRP A 331 5.71 -8.07 4.18
C TRP A 331 5.58 -9.56 4.41
N ILE A 332 4.44 -10.00 4.91
CA ILE A 332 4.14 -11.39 5.26
C ILE A 332 2.97 -11.84 4.39
N ASP A 333 3.25 -12.66 3.39
CA ASP A 333 2.26 -13.14 2.42
C ASP A 333 2.15 -14.66 2.49
N GLU A 334 0.94 -15.23 2.41
CA GLU A 334 0.74 -16.70 2.34
C GLU A 334 1.48 -17.49 3.43
N CYS A 335 1.64 -16.91 4.62
CA CYS A 335 2.39 -17.52 5.71
C CYS A 335 1.48 -18.12 6.78
N ARG A 336 1.98 -19.12 7.50
CA ARG A 336 1.31 -19.70 8.67
C ARG A 336 2.12 -19.50 9.93
N ILE A 337 1.65 -18.66 10.84
CA ILE A 337 2.33 -18.34 12.11
C ILE A 337 1.46 -18.83 13.27
N ASN A 338 1.82 -19.96 13.87
CA ASN A 338 0.97 -20.61 14.87
C ASN A 338 1.71 -21.28 16.03
N SER A 339 0.98 -21.45 17.13
CA SER A 339 1.44 -22.18 18.33
C SER A 339 2.72 -21.63 18.96
N ASN A 340 3.05 -20.37 18.69
CA ASN A 340 4.14 -19.67 19.38
C ASN A 340 3.71 -19.35 20.81
N THR A 341 4.62 -19.42 21.78
CA THR A 341 4.26 -19.34 23.21
C THR A 341 3.88 -17.93 23.67
N THR A 342 4.10 -16.91 22.85
CA THR A 342 3.56 -15.56 23.06
C THR A 342 2.72 -15.17 21.85
N LEU A 343 3.10 -14.14 21.08
CA LEU A 343 2.31 -13.63 19.99
C LEU A 343 2.62 -14.37 18.68
N GLY A 344 1.74 -14.29 17.69
CA GLY A 344 2.14 -14.60 16.31
C GLY A 344 3.14 -13.58 15.80
N VAL A 345 2.71 -12.30 15.79
CA VAL A 345 3.51 -11.16 15.32
C VAL A 345 3.54 -10.07 16.39
N SER A 346 4.70 -9.46 16.61
CA SER A 346 4.87 -8.28 17.46
C SER A 346 5.47 -7.15 16.64
N ILE A 347 4.83 -5.99 16.64
CA ILE A 347 5.30 -4.76 15.96
C ILE A 347 5.61 -3.73 17.04
N ASN A 348 6.88 -3.38 17.20
CA ASN A 348 7.38 -2.38 18.14
C ASN A 348 8.06 -1.26 17.34
N GLY A 349 7.27 -0.29 16.90
CA GLY A 349 7.65 0.63 15.82
C GLY A 349 7.78 -0.08 14.47
N GLY A 350 7.98 0.70 13.40
CA GLY A 350 8.06 0.16 12.04
C GLY A 350 6.69 -0.23 11.47
N SER A 351 6.67 -1.14 10.50
CA SER A 351 5.42 -1.58 9.85
C SER A 351 5.40 -3.09 9.55
N ALA A 352 4.20 -3.67 9.55
CA ALA A 352 3.95 -4.97 8.94
C ALA A 352 2.73 -4.92 8.02
N THR A 353 2.89 -5.40 6.80
CA THR A 353 1.82 -5.69 5.85
C THR A 353 1.63 -7.20 5.78
N ILE A 354 0.46 -7.67 6.19
CA ILE A 354 0.14 -9.10 6.28
C ILE A 354 -1.01 -9.40 5.33
N ARG A 355 -0.76 -10.29 4.37
CA ARG A 355 -1.72 -10.68 3.34
C ARG A 355 -1.85 -12.20 3.28
N ARG A 356 -3.05 -12.70 2.98
CA ARG A 356 -3.31 -14.12 2.71
C ARG A 356 -2.71 -15.09 3.75
N SER A 357 -2.64 -14.66 5.02
CA SER A 357 -1.83 -15.34 6.04
C SER A 357 -2.67 -15.82 7.22
N HIS A 358 -2.19 -16.85 7.90
CA HIS A 358 -2.81 -17.47 9.06
C HIS A 358 -1.99 -17.19 10.32
N ILE A 359 -2.37 -16.17 11.09
CA ILE A 359 -1.74 -15.81 12.38
C ILE A 359 -2.60 -16.37 13.52
N VAL A 360 -2.53 -17.69 13.71
CA VAL A 360 -3.55 -18.43 14.47
C VAL A 360 -3.00 -19.23 15.64
N ASN A 361 -3.81 -19.38 16.70
CA ASN A 361 -3.53 -20.25 17.85
C ASN A 361 -2.14 -20.04 18.48
N ASN A 362 -1.72 -18.79 18.64
CA ASN A 362 -0.53 -18.43 19.41
C ASN A 362 -0.96 -18.14 20.87
N ASP A 363 -0.21 -18.65 21.85
CA ASP A 363 -0.66 -18.75 23.26
C ASP A 363 -0.91 -17.38 23.93
N GLY A 364 -0.27 -16.33 23.43
CA GLY A 364 -0.36 -14.96 23.93
C GLY A 364 -1.21 -14.01 23.08
N GLY A 365 -1.85 -14.51 22.00
CA GLY A 365 -2.63 -13.69 21.06
C GLY A 365 -2.03 -13.64 19.65
N GLY A 366 -2.76 -13.03 18.72
CA GLY A 366 -2.36 -12.97 17.31
C GLY A 366 -1.27 -11.93 17.07
N ILE A 367 -1.64 -10.65 17.12
CA ILE A 367 -0.79 -9.52 16.74
C ILE A 367 -0.80 -8.45 17.84
N LEU A 368 0.37 -7.91 18.18
CA LEU A 368 0.52 -6.73 19.03
C LEU A 368 1.16 -5.59 18.22
N VAL A 369 0.58 -4.39 18.29
CA VAL A 369 1.15 -3.16 17.75
C VAL A 369 1.44 -2.19 18.89
N ASP A 370 2.69 -1.75 18.98
CA ASP A 370 3.21 -0.86 20.02
C ASP A 370 4.31 0.04 19.45
N GLY A 371 4.75 1.04 20.22
CA GLY A 371 5.87 1.91 19.87
C GLY A 371 5.64 2.77 18.62
N GLY A 372 4.38 3.08 18.29
CA GLY A 372 4.01 3.84 17.10
C GLY A 372 4.08 3.03 15.80
N GLY A 373 3.97 1.69 15.88
CA GLY A 373 4.00 0.82 14.70
C GLY A 373 2.73 0.90 13.84
N THR A 374 2.82 0.41 12.62
CA THR A 374 1.69 0.32 11.67
C THR A 374 1.42 -1.13 11.27
N LEU A 375 0.15 -1.52 11.29
CA LEU A 375 -0.32 -2.80 10.75
C LEU A 375 -1.24 -2.55 9.54
N VAL A 376 -0.93 -3.20 8.42
CA VAL A 376 -1.87 -3.38 7.31
C VAL A 376 -2.21 -4.87 7.23
N LEU A 377 -3.49 -5.21 7.28
CA LEU A 377 -3.97 -6.59 7.31
C LEU A 377 -5.03 -6.82 6.24
N GLU A 378 -4.76 -7.73 5.31
CA GLU A 378 -5.68 -8.04 4.20
C GLU A 378 -5.85 -9.55 4.00
N ASN A 379 -7.06 -10.01 3.69
CA ASN A 379 -7.33 -11.42 3.35
C ASN A 379 -6.67 -12.41 4.32
N SER A 380 -6.69 -12.13 5.63
CA SER A 380 -5.93 -12.93 6.59
C SER A 380 -6.78 -13.42 7.75
N PHE A 381 -6.36 -14.54 8.33
CA PHE A 381 -6.93 -15.11 9.53
C PHE A 381 -6.09 -14.76 10.75
N VAL A 382 -6.71 -14.19 11.78
CA VAL A 382 -6.02 -13.81 13.02
C VAL A 382 -6.78 -14.26 14.25
N GLY A 383 -6.08 -14.86 15.21
CA GLY A 383 -6.64 -15.22 16.51
C GLY A 383 -6.72 -16.73 16.74
N GLY A 384 -7.77 -17.24 17.35
CA GLY A 384 -7.80 -18.68 17.69
C GLY A 384 -8.75 -19.06 18.82
N ASN A 385 -8.84 -20.36 19.07
CA ASN A 385 -9.52 -20.90 20.24
C ASN A 385 -8.57 -20.91 21.45
N ILE A 386 -7.98 -19.74 21.75
CA ILE A 386 -7.08 -19.55 22.88
C ILE A 386 -7.80 -18.71 23.93
N PRO A 387 -8.01 -19.23 25.15
CA PRO A 387 -8.80 -18.52 26.13
C PRO A 387 -8.07 -17.29 26.66
N ASN A 388 -8.82 -16.22 26.91
CA ASN A 388 -8.34 -14.98 27.56
C ASN A 388 -7.31 -14.17 26.77
N THR A 389 -7.11 -14.45 25.49
CA THR A 389 -6.20 -13.68 24.62
C THR A 389 -6.96 -12.71 23.74
N VAL A 390 -6.27 -11.64 23.36
CA VAL A 390 -6.75 -10.72 22.31
C VAL A 390 -6.14 -11.14 20.98
N SER A 391 -6.93 -11.11 19.92
CA SER A 391 -6.46 -11.49 18.59
C SER A 391 -5.58 -10.39 17.99
N ILE A 392 -6.02 -9.13 18.07
CA ILE A 392 -5.20 -7.97 17.71
C ILE A 392 -5.26 -6.91 18.83
N GLU A 393 -4.10 -6.55 19.39
CA GLU A 393 -3.97 -5.53 20.41
C GLU A 393 -3.13 -4.35 19.92
N ILE A 394 -3.66 -3.14 20.02
CA ILE A 394 -2.96 -1.90 19.64
C ILE A 394 -2.74 -1.03 20.89
N LEU A 395 -1.51 -1.01 21.40
CA LEU A 395 -1.13 -0.21 22.56
C LEU A 395 -0.76 1.21 22.17
N ASP A 396 0.04 1.35 21.11
CA ASP A 396 0.54 2.62 20.53
C ASP A 396 0.89 2.39 19.05
N GLY A 397 0.11 2.98 18.14
CA GLY A 397 0.26 2.75 16.70
C GLY A 397 -1.05 2.89 15.92
N SER A 398 -1.03 2.41 14.68
CA SER A 398 -2.18 2.40 13.76
C SER A 398 -2.42 1.02 13.14
N MET A 399 -3.66 0.81 12.69
CA MET A 399 -4.07 -0.39 11.98
C MET A 399 -5.04 -0.03 10.86
N ASP A 400 -4.84 -0.62 9.69
CA ASP A 400 -5.85 -0.74 8.64
C ASP A 400 -6.07 -2.21 8.30
N ALA A 401 -7.32 -2.66 8.40
CA ALA A 401 -7.70 -4.04 8.14
C ALA A 401 -8.85 -4.11 7.13
N ALA A 402 -8.67 -4.90 6.07
CA ALA A 402 -9.70 -5.16 5.07
C ALA A 402 -9.84 -6.66 4.84
N PHE A 403 -11.06 -7.13 4.58
CA PHE A 403 -11.33 -8.52 4.19
C PHE A 403 -10.59 -9.54 5.06
N SER A 404 -10.63 -9.41 6.38
CA SER A 404 -9.90 -10.31 7.28
C SER A 404 -10.84 -10.97 8.27
N THR A 405 -10.51 -12.18 8.71
CA THR A 405 -11.31 -12.93 9.69
C THR A 405 -10.55 -12.96 11.02
N ILE A 406 -11.02 -12.13 11.96
CA ILE A 406 -10.37 -11.88 13.26
C ILE A 406 -11.25 -12.46 14.36
N VAL A 407 -10.76 -13.52 15.00
CA VAL A 407 -11.57 -14.34 15.90
C VAL A 407 -10.91 -14.51 17.25
N ALA A 408 -11.61 -14.16 18.33
CA ALA A 408 -11.11 -14.36 19.69
C ALA A 408 -11.67 -15.62 20.37
N GLY A 409 -10.85 -16.19 21.24
CA GLY A 409 -11.14 -17.37 22.03
C GLY A 409 -12.14 -17.11 23.16
N ALA A 410 -12.44 -18.18 23.89
CA ALA A 410 -13.40 -18.14 24.99
C ALA A 410 -12.87 -17.31 26.18
N ASN A 411 -13.78 -16.86 27.03
CA ASN A 411 -13.42 -16.29 28.33
C ASN A 411 -13.46 -17.37 29.41
N ASP A 412 -12.32 -17.61 30.06
CA ASP A 412 -12.25 -18.33 31.34
C ASP A 412 -12.15 -17.36 32.53
N PHE A 413 -11.22 -16.40 32.46
CA PHE A 413 -10.91 -15.41 33.52
C PHE A 413 -10.43 -14.05 32.98
N GLY A 414 -10.47 -13.82 31.67
CA GLY A 414 -9.93 -12.65 30.99
C GLY A 414 -10.99 -11.78 30.33
N MET A 415 -10.56 -10.92 29.41
CA MET A 415 -11.40 -10.14 28.50
C MET A 415 -10.85 -10.35 27.10
N PRO A 416 -11.07 -11.53 26.48
CA PRO A 416 -10.69 -11.75 25.09
C PRO A 416 -11.49 -10.79 24.20
N ALA A 417 -10.88 -10.39 23.09
CA ALA A 417 -11.46 -9.50 22.10
C ALA A 417 -10.84 -9.80 20.74
N ALA A 418 -11.60 -9.66 19.67
CA ALA A 418 -11.05 -9.69 18.32
C ALA A 418 -10.07 -8.52 18.15
N LEU A 419 -10.48 -7.35 18.63
CA LEU A 419 -9.70 -6.12 18.56
C LEU A 419 -9.76 -5.34 19.88
N ARG A 420 -8.60 -4.99 20.43
CA ARG A 420 -8.46 -4.07 21.58
C ARG A 420 -7.48 -2.98 21.24
N CYS A 421 -7.78 -1.74 21.62
CA CYS A 421 -6.85 -0.64 21.42
C CYS A 421 -6.90 0.42 22.53
N THR A 422 -5.82 1.20 22.62
CA THR A 422 -5.79 2.44 23.38
C THR A 422 -6.55 3.54 22.61
N ASP A 423 -7.33 4.36 23.33
CA ASP A 423 -8.04 5.49 22.72
C ASP A 423 -7.09 6.50 22.06
N GLY A 424 -7.42 6.94 20.84
CA GLY A 424 -6.69 7.97 20.10
C GLY A 424 -5.74 7.43 19.02
N SER A 425 -5.68 6.12 18.83
CA SER A 425 -5.02 5.48 17.68
C SER A 425 -5.87 5.58 16.40
N ASP A 426 -5.20 5.71 15.26
CA ASP A 426 -5.83 5.63 13.93
C ASP A 426 -6.08 4.16 13.59
N ILE A 427 -7.30 3.70 13.85
CA ILE A 427 -7.71 2.30 13.67
C ILE A 427 -8.89 2.24 12.70
N SER A 428 -8.73 1.52 11.58
CA SER A 428 -9.80 1.15 10.67
C SER A 428 -9.89 -0.36 10.51
N ALA A 429 -11.13 -0.86 10.45
CA ALA A 429 -11.42 -2.21 9.99
C ALA A 429 -12.68 -2.18 9.12
N ARG A 430 -12.60 -2.76 7.93
CA ARG A 430 -13.73 -2.87 7.01
C ARG A 430 -13.80 -4.21 6.31
N ASN A 431 -14.98 -4.53 5.77
CA ASN A 431 -15.19 -5.73 4.95
C ASN A 431 -14.75 -7.03 5.65
N SER A 432 -14.68 -7.03 6.98
CA SER A 432 -14.03 -8.08 7.78
C SER A 432 -15.02 -8.78 8.71
N ILE A 433 -14.62 -9.90 9.28
CA ILE A 433 -15.34 -10.57 10.37
C ILE A 433 -14.56 -10.32 11.65
N LEU A 434 -15.20 -9.71 12.65
CA LEU A 434 -14.62 -9.51 13.99
C LEU A 434 -15.56 -10.12 15.01
N VAL A 435 -15.16 -11.22 15.63
CA VAL A 435 -16.01 -11.96 16.58
C VAL A 435 -15.18 -12.57 17.71
N ALA A 436 -15.81 -12.83 18.85
CA ALA A 436 -15.24 -13.40 20.06
C ALA A 436 -16.20 -14.45 20.64
N SER A 437 -15.68 -15.63 21.00
CA SER A 437 -16.53 -16.65 21.67
C SER A 437 -16.81 -16.33 23.16
N ALA A 438 -16.70 -15.07 23.55
CA ALA A 438 -16.88 -14.57 24.91
C ALA A 438 -18.09 -13.65 25.02
N ALA A 439 -18.52 -13.36 26.26
CA ALA A 439 -19.63 -12.43 26.50
C ALA A 439 -19.17 -10.96 26.57
N ASP A 440 -17.85 -10.72 26.62
CA ASP A 440 -17.28 -9.38 26.58
C ASP A 440 -17.31 -8.86 25.13
N PRO A 441 -17.35 -7.53 24.92
CA PRO A 441 -17.32 -6.96 23.58
C PRO A 441 -16.09 -7.44 22.78
N GLU A 442 -16.36 -7.90 21.57
CA GLU A 442 -15.39 -8.34 20.57
C GLU A 442 -14.49 -7.21 20.08
N ILE A 443 -15.01 -5.98 20.11
CA ILE A 443 -14.27 -4.75 19.79
C ILE A 443 -14.21 -3.86 21.03
N GLN A 444 -12.99 -3.56 21.48
CA GLN A 444 -12.69 -2.70 22.61
C GLN A 444 -11.88 -1.49 22.15
N CYS A 445 -12.50 -0.72 21.25
CA CYS A 445 -11.90 0.41 20.55
C CYS A 445 -12.91 1.54 20.33
N THR A 446 -13.04 2.49 21.26
CA THR A 446 -14.16 3.45 21.23
C THR A 446 -14.12 4.43 20.05
N ASN A 447 -12.92 4.77 19.55
CA ASN A 447 -12.75 5.75 18.46
C ASN A 447 -12.27 5.12 17.14
N ALA A 448 -12.38 3.79 16.99
CA ALA A 448 -12.04 3.13 15.73
C ALA A 448 -13.13 3.33 14.67
N THR A 449 -12.72 3.38 13.41
CA THR A 449 -13.62 3.34 12.25
C THR A 449 -13.88 1.88 11.90
N ILE A 450 -15.06 1.38 12.26
CA ILE A 450 -15.47 -0.01 12.02
C ILE A 450 -16.72 0.03 11.14
N GLU A 451 -16.59 -0.33 9.87
CA GLU A 451 -17.67 -0.21 8.86
C GLU A 451 -17.69 -1.42 7.90
N ASP A 452 -18.88 -1.82 7.43
CA ASP A 452 -19.04 -2.93 6.48
C ASP A 452 -18.47 -4.27 6.96
N ASN A 453 -18.47 -4.50 8.28
CA ASN A 453 -18.02 -5.75 8.89
C ASN A 453 -19.19 -6.63 9.34
N VAL A 454 -18.86 -7.88 9.65
CA VAL A 454 -19.71 -8.77 10.47
C VAL A 454 -19.17 -8.77 11.89
N ILE A 455 -20.02 -8.37 12.83
CA ILE A 455 -19.69 -8.27 14.26
C ILE A 455 -20.83 -8.88 15.10
N GLU A 456 -20.67 -8.98 16.42
CA GLU A 456 -21.69 -9.58 17.29
C GLU A 456 -22.71 -8.56 17.76
N ASP A 457 -22.27 -7.33 18.03
CA ASP A 457 -23.12 -6.22 18.46
C ASP A 457 -22.74 -4.90 17.76
N ASN A 458 -23.68 -4.36 16.99
CA ASN A 458 -23.50 -3.12 16.24
C ASN A 458 -24.06 -1.87 16.94
N GLU A 459 -24.44 -1.94 18.23
CA GLU A 459 -24.90 -0.76 18.97
C GLU A 459 -23.85 0.36 19.00
N SER A 460 -22.57 0.00 19.13
CA SER A 460 -21.46 0.97 19.11
C SER A 460 -20.96 1.30 17.71
N PHE A 461 -21.23 0.44 16.73
CA PHE A 461 -20.75 0.56 15.34
C PHE A 461 -21.90 0.25 14.36
N PRO A 462 -22.85 1.18 14.15
CA PRO A 462 -24.12 0.89 13.49
C PRO A 462 -24.03 0.54 12.00
N ASN A 463 -22.91 0.83 11.34
CA ASN A 463 -22.65 0.54 9.92
C ASN A 463 -22.12 -0.89 9.68
N ASN A 464 -22.46 -1.83 10.55
CA ASN A 464 -22.01 -3.23 10.47
C ASN A 464 -23.19 -4.20 10.58
N THR A 465 -22.97 -5.41 10.10
CA THR A 465 -23.94 -6.51 10.17
C THR A 465 -23.75 -7.26 11.49
N ALA A 466 -24.70 -7.12 12.42
CA ALA A 466 -24.67 -7.84 13.69
C ALA A 466 -25.22 -9.27 13.54
N VAL A 467 -24.42 -10.28 13.90
CA VAL A 467 -24.79 -11.69 13.88
C VAL A 467 -24.26 -12.38 15.14
N ASN A 468 -25.11 -13.17 15.81
CA ASN A 468 -24.69 -13.95 16.97
C ASN A 468 -23.63 -14.98 16.57
N PHE A 469 -22.42 -14.85 17.13
CA PHE A 469 -21.32 -15.74 16.81
C PHE A 469 -21.56 -17.18 17.28
N ASN A 470 -21.34 -18.15 16.38
CA ASN A 470 -21.31 -19.57 16.72
C ASN A 470 -20.04 -20.23 16.17
N PRO A 471 -18.99 -20.41 16.99
CA PRO A 471 -17.70 -20.93 16.53
C PRO A 471 -17.76 -22.36 15.98
N ASN A 472 -18.80 -23.14 16.31
CA ASN A 472 -18.92 -24.53 15.84
C ASN A 472 -19.66 -24.67 14.50
N GLU A 473 -20.21 -23.58 13.97
CA GLU A 473 -21.00 -23.60 12.72
C GLU A 473 -20.40 -22.70 11.64
N TRP A 474 -19.76 -21.59 12.02
CA TRP A 474 -19.31 -20.60 11.03
C TRP A 474 -18.11 -21.08 10.23
N PHE A 475 -17.18 -21.79 10.87
CA PHE A 475 -15.87 -22.11 10.30
C PHE A 475 -15.67 -23.61 10.09
N VAL A 476 -14.81 -23.97 9.13
CA VAL A 476 -14.40 -25.35 8.85
C VAL A 476 -13.81 -26.03 10.08
N ASP A 477 -12.84 -25.39 10.75
CA ASP A 477 -12.30 -25.89 12.03
C ASP A 477 -11.74 -24.75 12.90
N TYR A 478 -12.65 -24.14 13.68
CA TYR A 478 -12.32 -23.11 14.66
C TYR A 478 -11.23 -23.54 15.66
N ALA A 479 -11.19 -24.82 16.06
CA ALA A 479 -10.26 -25.29 17.07
C ALA A 479 -8.80 -25.32 16.56
N THR A 480 -8.59 -25.56 15.27
CA THR A 480 -7.25 -25.58 14.66
C THR A 480 -6.83 -24.22 14.09
N GLY A 481 -7.71 -23.22 14.14
CA GLY A 481 -7.48 -21.90 13.56
C GLY A 481 -7.70 -21.88 12.05
N ASP A 482 -8.54 -22.78 11.56
CA ASP A 482 -9.02 -22.79 10.19
C ASP A 482 -10.35 -22.03 10.15
N PHE A 483 -10.28 -20.77 9.74
CA PHE A 483 -11.42 -19.85 9.73
C PHE A 483 -12.07 -19.71 8.36
N HIS A 484 -11.81 -20.65 7.43
CA HIS A 484 -12.62 -20.71 6.22
C HIS A 484 -14.08 -20.91 6.59
N LEU A 485 -14.97 -20.20 5.91
CA LEU A 485 -16.41 -20.26 6.08
C LEU A 485 -16.91 -21.66 5.72
N SER A 486 -17.75 -22.21 6.59
CA SER A 486 -18.43 -23.47 6.32
C SER A 486 -19.71 -23.25 5.49
N ASP A 487 -20.27 -24.30 4.92
CA ASP A 487 -21.61 -24.28 4.28
C ASP A 487 -22.75 -23.82 5.22
N SER A 488 -22.49 -23.75 6.53
CA SER A 488 -23.44 -23.34 7.56
C SER A 488 -23.19 -21.93 8.12
N HIS A 489 -22.32 -21.15 7.48
CA HIS A 489 -22.13 -19.75 7.85
C HIS A 489 -23.43 -18.94 7.72
N PRO A 490 -23.59 -17.84 8.46
CA PRO A 490 -24.77 -16.99 8.36
C PRO A 490 -24.87 -16.24 7.02
N GLU A 491 -26.06 -16.20 6.43
CA GLU A 491 -26.36 -15.43 5.18
C GLU A 491 -26.04 -13.93 5.28
N GLY A 492 -25.89 -13.40 6.50
CA GLY A 492 -25.49 -12.00 6.70
C GLY A 492 -24.05 -11.71 6.27
N ILE A 493 -23.20 -12.74 6.14
CA ILE A 493 -21.80 -12.58 5.75
C ILE A 493 -21.68 -12.29 4.25
N ASP A 494 -22.50 -12.93 3.41
CA ASP A 494 -22.46 -12.92 1.93
C ASP A 494 -22.53 -11.53 1.29
N SER A 495 -23.04 -10.54 2.03
CA SER A 495 -23.31 -9.20 1.52
C SER A 495 -22.93 -8.08 2.50
N ALA A 496 -22.22 -8.41 3.57
CA ALA A 496 -21.82 -7.42 4.58
C ALA A 496 -20.70 -6.50 4.09
N ALA A 497 -19.86 -6.94 3.16
CA ALA A 497 -18.78 -6.14 2.61
C ALA A 497 -19.21 -5.36 1.37
N THR A 498 -18.56 -4.21 1.16
CA THR A 498 -18.64 -3.43 -0.08
C THR A 498 -17.25 -3.34 -0.68
N TRP A 499 -17.04 -3.98 -1.84
CA TRP A 499 -15.79 -3.93 -2.58
C TRP A 499 -15.61 -2.56 -3.23
N GLN A 500 -14.45 -1.94 -3.03
CA GLN A 500 -14.08 -0.62 -3.53
C GLN A 500 -12.84 -0.70 -4.43
N LEU A 501 -12.66 0.25 -5.35
CA LEU A 501 -11.46 0.32 -6.16
C LEU A 501 -10.20 0.40 -5.29
N GLY A 502 -9.25 -0.52 -5.51
CA GLY A 502 -8.05 -0.66 -4.69
C GLY A 502 -8.11 -1.84 -3.71
N ASP A 503 -9.30 -2.43 -3.51
CA ASP A 503 -9.46 -3.64 -2.72
C ASP A 503 -8.79 -4.86 -3.36
N PRO A 504 -8.44 -5.88 -2.56
CA PRO A 504 -7.92 -7.12 -3.08
C PRO A 504 -8.83 -7.74 -4.13
N GLY A 505 -8.22 -8.18 -5.25
CA GLY A 505 -8.95 -8.79 -6.35
C GLY A 505 -9.24 -10.28 -6.20
N THR A 506 -8.64 -10.92 -5.20
CA THR A 506 -8.92 -12.29 -4.79
C THR A 506 -9.05 -12.37 -3.27
N ASP A 507 -9.58 -13.48 -2.76
CA ASP A 507 -9.61 -13.79 -1.33
C ASP A 507 -8.35 -14.55 -0.88
N ILE A 508 -8.38 -15.13 0.33
CA ILE A 508 -7.25 -15.89 0.90
C ILE A 508 -6.86 -17.13 0.09
N ASP A 509 -7.83 -17.77 -0.57
CA ASP A 509 -7.65 -18.98 -1.36
C ASP A 509 -7.30 -18.67 -2.84
N GLY A 510 -7.32 -17.38 -3.20
CA GLY A 510 -7.11 -16.92 -4.56
C GLY A 510 -8.39 -16.88 -5.40
N ASP A 511 -9.57 -17.07 -4.77
CA ASP A 511 -10.84 -17.01 -5.49
C ASP A 511 -11.19 -15.55 -5.86
N PRO A 512 -11.65 -15.28 -7.10
CA PRO A 512 -11.85 -13.91 -7.58
C PRO A 512 -12.89 -13.11 -6.80
N ARG A 513 -12.56 -11.85 -6.52
CA ARG A 513 -13.51 -10.85 -6.01
C ARG A 513 -14.25 -10.09 -7.11
N PRO A 514 -15.37 -9.39 -6.82
CA PRO A 514 -16.19 -8.72 -7.83
C PRO A 514 -15.46 -7.75 -8.78
N MET A 515 -14.34 -7.14 -8.34
CA MET A 515 -13.54 -6.20 -9.13
C MET A 515 -14.35 -5.04 -9.74
N THR A 516 -15.51 -4.73 -9.15
CA THR A 516 -16.41 -3.67 -9.59
C THR A 516 -16.68 -2.76 -8.41
N ASP A 517 -16.36 -1.48 -8.56
CA ASP A 517 -16.48 -0.51 -7.47
C ASP A 517 -17.91 -0.44 -6.90
N ASN A 518 -18.02 -0.35 -5.58
CA ASN A 518 -19.25 -0.37 -4.79
C ASN A 518 -20.14 -1.63 -4.96
N SER A 519 -19.54 -2.77 -5.34
CA SER A 519 -20.28 -4.04 -5.40
C SER A 519 -20.31 -4.75 -4.05
N SER A 520 -21.42 -5.42 -3.75
CA SER A 520 -21.57 -6.22 -2.55
C SER A 520 -20.66 -7.45 -2.59
N ASP A 521 -20.09 -7.80 -1.44
CA ASP A 521 -19.20 -8.94 -1.29
C ASP A 521 -19.33 -9.62 0.10
N PHE A 522 -18.68 -10.77 0.23
CA PHE A 522 -18.48 -11.47 1.50
C PHE A 522 -17.55 -10.68 2.41
N ALA A 523 -17.97 -10.48 3.65
CA ALA A 523 -17.06 -10.02 4.70
C ALA A 523 -16.14 -11.17 5.15
N GLY A 524 -14.90 -10.83 5.50
CA GLY A 524 -13.88 -11.80 5.92
C GLY A 524 -12.88 -12.14 4.80
N ALA A 525 -11.92 -12.99 5.16
CA ALA A 525 -10.78 -13.29 4.28
C ALA A 525 -11.10 -14.25 3.15
N ASP A 526 -12.21 -14.96 3.21
CA ASP A 526 -12.57 -16.02 2.29
C ASP A 526 -14.06 -15.99 1.92
N ARG A 527 -14.41 -16.84 0.96
CA ARG A 527 -15.77 -17.16 0.57
C ARG A 527 -15.99 -18.65 0.65
N VAL A 528 -17.25 -19.06 0.66
CA VAL A 528 -17.55 -20.47 0.40
C VAL A 528 -17.29 -20.76 -1.10
N PRO A 529 -16.53 -21.83 -1.43
CA PRO A 529 -16.19 -22.21 -2.81
C PRO A 529 -17.38 -22.50 -3.74
#